data_AF-A0A662YRL8-F1
#
_entry.id   AF-A0A662YRL8-F1
#
_cell.length_a   1.000
_cell.length_b   1.000
_cell.length_c   1.000
_cell.angle_alpha   90.00
_cell.angle_beta   90.00
_cell.angle_gamma   90.00
#
_symmetry.space_group_name_H-M   'P 1'
#
loop_
_entity.id
_entity.type
_entity.pdbx_description
1 polymer ?
#
loop_
_entity_poly.entity_id
_entity_poly.type
_entity_poly.pdbx_seq_one_letter_code
_entity_poly.pdbx_strand_id
1 'polypeptide(L)'
;MGLAEGSMKEALPMAINLLLAWEQKHQPASLLDITSDRGRATPVPSDRGRAAPVPSDRGRAAPVPSDRGRAAPVPGDRGRAAPVPRVHLAPADRISGPALLASHSQPLVYQVRADTLSTGAGVPVGDKLNSLTAGPRGPLLVQDVVFTDEMAHFDRERIPERVVHAKGAGAFGYLEVTHDITKYTKAKIFEHVGKRTPTAVRFSTVAGEAGSADTVRDPRGFAMKFYTEEGNWDLTGNNTPIFFIRDPLLFPSFIHSQKRNPQTHLKDPDMVWDFWSLRPESLHQVTFLFSDRGIPDGHRHMNGYGSHTFKLVNNTGEAVYCKFHFKTDQGIKNIPVDEASRLSATNPDYSIQDLYNAIANGNYPSWSFFIQVMTFEQAEQFRWNPFDLTKVWSHKDFPLIPVGKLVLNQNPVNYFAEVEQLAFDPSNMPPGIEPSPDKMLQGRLFSYPDTHRHRLGANYLQIPVNCPYKTRVANYQRDGPMCMFDNQGGAPNYYPNSFSAPETQPQFLETKFRVSADVARINSSDDDNVTQVRTFYTQVLNEEERQRLCENIAGHLKEAQLFIQKRAVKNFMDVHQDYGSCIQALLDRYNTQAGENVIRTYAPTAASLTARESKM
;
A
#
# COMPACT_ATOMS: atom_id res chain seq x y z
N MET A 1 -57.19 -47.99 -11.75
CA MET A 1 -58.11 -47.32 -12.67
C MET A 1 -57.50 -45.95 -12.94
N GLY A 2 -56.78 -45.67 -14.01
CA GLY A 2 -57.10 -45.71 -15.45
C GLY A 2 -56.46 -44.44 -16.03
N LEU A 3 -55.22 -44.54 -16.52
CA LEU A 3 -54.80 -44.38 -17.92
C LEU A 3 -54.75 -42.94 -18.46
N ALA A 4 -53.53 -42.46 -18.77
CA ALA A 4 -53.19 -41.91 -20.08
C ALA A 4 -51.66 -41.86 -20.28
N GLU A 5 -51.18 -42.63 -21.25
CA GLU A 5 -49.82 -42.70 -21.77
C GLU A 5 -49.52 -41.49 -22.68
N GLY A 6 -48.24 -41.11 -22.81
CA GLY A 6 -47.82 -40.18 -23.87
C GLY A 6 -46.35 -39.78 -23.86
N SER A 7 -45.55 -40.42 -24.71
CA SER A 7 -44.34 -39.87 -25.34
C SER A 7 -43.10 -39.56 -24.47
N MET A 8 -42.25 -40.57 -24.27
CA MET A 8 -40.82 -40.39 -23.96
C MET A 8 -40.00 -41.06 -25.07
N LYS A 9 -40.08 -40.54 -26.30
CA LYS A 9 -39.39 -41.09 -27.48
C LYS A 9 -38.65 -40.08 -28.38
N GLU A 10 -38.34 -38.87 -27.90
CA GLU A 10 -37.57 -37.88 -28.68
C GLU A 10 -36.37 -37.22 -27.96
N ALA A 11 -36.06 -37.56 -26.70
CA ALA A 11 -35.02 -36.83 -25.94
C ALA A 11 -33.66 -37.54 -25.82
N LEU A 12 -33.41 -38.64 -26.54
CA LEU A 12 -32.13 -39.37 -26.47
C LEU A 12 -31.14 -39.12 -27.65
N PRO A 13 -31.57 -38.77 -28.89
CA PRO A 13 -30.62 -38.49 -29.98
C PRO A 13 -29.96 -37.09 -29.90
N MET A 14 -30.55 -36.14 -29.17
CA MET A 14 -30.03 -34.76 -29.10
C MET A 14 -28.94 -34.58 -28.03
N ALA A 15 -28.88 -35.47 -27.03
CA ALA A 15 -27.84 -35.46 -26.00
C ALA A 15 -26.49 -36.03 -26.49
N ILE A 16 -26.50 -36.92 -27.49
CA ILE A 16 -25.28 -37.56 -28.03
C ILE A 16 -24.52 -36.62 -28.99
N ASN A 17 -25.22 -35.81 -29.78
CA ASN A 17 -24.57 -34.85 -30.70
C ASN A 17 -24.01 -33.59 -30.00
N LEU A 18 -24.54 -33.22 -28.83
CA LEU A 18 -24.01 -32.10 -28.03
C LEU A 18 -22.78 -32.48 -27.19
N LEU A 19 -22.65 -33.76 -26.79
CA LEU A 19 -21.45 -34.29 -26.12
C LEU A 19 -20.25 -34.44 -27.08
N LEU A 20 -20.49 -34.84 -28.32
CA LEU A 20 -19.44 -34.99 -29.34
C LEU A 20 -18.88 -33.64 -29.85
N ALA A 21 -19.64 -32.55 -29.77
CA ALA A 21 -19.17 -31.21 -30.16
C ALA A 21 -18.36 -30.50 -29.05
N TRP A 22 -18.44 -30.97 -27.80
CA TRP A 22 -17.72 -30.39 -26.67
C TRP A 22 -16.31 -30.99 -26.49
N GLU A 23 -16.14 -32.29 -26.75
CA GLU A 23 -14.83 -32.97 -26.67
C GLU A 23 -13.81 -32.53 -27.74
N GLN A 24 -14.25 -31.97 -28.88
CA GLN A 24 -13.34 -31.56 -29.96
C GLN A 24 -12.70 -30.17 -29.76
N LYS A 25 -13.13 -29.38 -28.77
CA LYS A 25 -12.60 -28.01 -28.61
C LYS A 25 -11.67 -27.83 -27.42
N HIS A 26 -11.65 -28.73 -26.44
CA HIS A 26 -10.88 -28.55 -25.20
C HIS A 26 -10.15 -29.84 -24.78
N GLN A 27 -8.95 -30.06 -25.32
CA GLN A 27 -7.95 -30.90 -24.64
C GLN A 27 -6.66 -30.10 -24.41
N PRO A 28 -6.20 -29.97 -23.16
CA PRO A 28 -4.81 -29.66 -22.85
C PRO A 28 -3.93 -30.89 -23.14
N ALA A 29 -2.77 -30.66 -23.77
CA ALA A 29 -1.80 -31.70 -24.04
C ALA A 29 -1.25 -32.28 -22.73
N SER A 30 -1.62 -33.52 -22.42
CA SER A 30 -0.95 -34.36 -21.43
C SER A 30 0.10 -35.22 -22.12
N LEU A 31 1.31 -35.17 -21.56
CA LEU A 31 2.33 -36.23 -21.63
C LEU A 31 1.70 -37.62 -21.51
N LEU A 32 2.15 -38.57 -22.35
CA LEU A 32 2.23 -39.99 -21.99
C LEU A 32 3.40 -40.66 -22.73
N ASP A 33 4.23 -41.27 -21.89
CA ASP A 33 5.20 -42.36 -22.04
C ASP A 33 5.46 -43.01 -23.41
N ILE A 34 6.77 -43.19 -23.69
CA ILE A 34 7.29 -44.40 -24.34
C ILE A 34 8.44 -44.95 -23.49
N THR A 35 8.28 -46.22 -23.12
CA THR A 35 9.17 -47.09 -22.36
C THR A 35 10.34 -47.63 -23.20
N SER A 36 11.45 -47.94 -22.49
CA SER A 36 12.46 -48.99 -22.73
C SER A 36 13.07 -49.17 -24.14
N ASP A 37 14.40 -49.11 -24.28
CA ASP A 37 15.29 -50.28 -24.18
C ASP A 37 16.78 -49.91 -24.48
N ARG A 38 17.70 -50.53 -23.73
CA ARG A 38 19.09 -50.97 -24.04
C ARG A 38 20.01 -50.18 -25.01
N GLY A 39 21.29 -50.01 -24.59
CA GLY A 39 22.43 -50.23 -25.49
C GLY A 39 23.73 -49.47 -25.20
N ARG A 40 24.85 -50.19 -25.10
CA ARG A 40 26.22 -49.75 -24.75
C ARG A 40 27.04 -49.15 -25.93
N ALA A 41 27.91 -48.19 -25.59
CA ALA A 41 29.35 -47.97 -25.91
C ALA A 41 30.03 -48.37 -27.26
N THR A 42 30.69 -47.36 -27.88
CA THR A 42 32.10 -47.29 -28.46
C THR A 42 32.40 -47.79 -29.93
N PRO A 43 33.58 -47.52 -30.60
CA PRO A 43 33.90 -46.32 -31.44
C PRO A 43 34.75 -46.55 -32.78
N VAL A 44 35.00 -45.49 -33.61
CA VAL A 44 36.08 -45.24 -34.67
C VAL A 44 36.03 -46.11 -35.98
N PRO A 45 36.46 -45.71 -37.23
CA PRO A 45 37.60 -44.85 -37.60
C PRO A 45 37.55 -43.88 -38.81
N SER A 46 38.60 -43.04 -38.82
CA SER A 46 39.06 -42.06 -39.82
C SER A 46 39.70 -42.69 -41.07
N ASP A 47 39.87 -41.92 -42.16
CA ASP A 47 41.06 -42.06 -43.02
C ASP A 47 41.44 -40.79 -43.84
N ARG A 48 42.68 -40.32 -43.61
CA ARG A 48 43.68 -39.68 -44.53
C ARG A 48 43.41 -38.28 -45.13
N GLY A 49 44.30 -37.28 -45.08
CA GLY A 49 45.67 -37.19 -44.55
C GLY A 49 46.48 -36.03 -45.18
N ARG A 50 47.23 -35.28 -44.35
CA ARG A 50 48.56 -34.63 -44.56
C ARG A 50 48.66 -33.27 -43.84
N ALA A 51 49.83 -33.07 -43.21
CA ALA A 51 50.19 -31.95 -42.35
C ALA A 51 51.39 -31.15 -42.90
N ALA A 52 51.46 -29.86 -42.57
CA ALA A 52 52.67 -29.02 -42.43
C ALA A 52 52.28 -27.69 -41.71
N PRO A 53 53.23 -26.87 -41.18
CA PRO A 53 53.27 -26.49 -39.76
C PRO A 53 53.05 -24.98 -39.44
N VAL A 54 52.96 -24.71 -38.12
CA VAL A 54 52.80 -23.40 -37.45
C VAL A 54 54.06 -22.53 -37.53
N PRO A 55 53.90 -21.20 -37.48
CA PRO A 55 54.79 -20.36 -36.66
C PRO A 55 54.02 -19.54 -35.61
N SER A 56 54.45 -19.66 -34.36
CA SER A 56 54.23 -18.69 -33.30
C SER A 56 55.31 -17.61 -33.37
N ASP A 57 54.97 -16.37 -33.01
CA ASP A 57 55.67 -15.57 -31.99
C ASP A 57 55.42 -14.07 -32.15
N ARG A 58 54.46 -13.57 -31.35
CA ARG A 58 54.67 -12.50 -30.36
C ARG A 58 53.70 -12.82 -29.23
N GLY A 59 54.04 -13.62 -28.22
CA GLY A 59 55.12 -13.35 -27.29
C GLY A 59 54.67 -12.32 -26.24
N ARG A 60 53.86 -12.72 -25.26
CA ARG A 60 53.99 -12.32 -23.84
C ARG A 60 52.92 -12.92 -22.93
N ALA A 61 53.41 -13.32 -21.76
CA ALA A 61 52.71 -13.99 -20.68
C ALA A 61 51.72 -13.08 -19.92
N ALA A 62 50.74 -13.72 -19.30
CA ALA A 62 49.86 -13.14 -18.30
C ALA A 62 50.66 -12.62 -17.08
N PRO A 63 50.33 -11.45 -16.50
CA PRO A 63 50.96 -11.00 -15.26
C PRO A 63 50.31 -11.67 -14.03
N VAL A 64 51.15 -12.25 -13.18
CA VAL A 64 50.89 -12.53 -11.77
C VAL A 64 51.12 -11.22 -10.98
N PRO A 65 50.36 -10.94 -9.90
CA PRO A 65 50.30 -9.60 -9.32
C PRO A 65 51.56 -9.26 -8.52
N SER A 66 51.95 -7.99 -8.51
CA SER A 66 52.91 -7.45 -7.55
C SER A 66 52.47 -6.11 -6.99
N ASP A 67 52.66 -5.98 -5.67
CA ASP A 67 52.50 -4.79 -4.87
C ASP A 67 53.25 -3.57 -5.42
N ARG A 68 52.66 -2.39 -5.17
CA ARG A 68 53.19 -1.02 -5.35
C ARG A 68 52.98 -0.36 -6.73
N GLY A 69 51.91 0.44 -6.82
CA GLY A 69 52.00 1.88 -7.09
C GLY A 69 52.43 2.39 -8.49
N ARG A 70 51.44 2.92 -9.22
CA ARG A 70 51.47 3.91 -10.33
C ARG A 70 52.11 3.50 -11.66
N ALA A 71 51.37 3.77 -12.74
CA ALA A 71 51.87 3.83 -14.12
C ALA A 71 51.79 5.27 -14.67
N ALA A 72 52.82 5.69 -15.39
CA ALA A 72 52.91 6.94 -16.16
C ALA A 72 52.46 6.73 -17.63
N PRO A 73 52.07 7.79 -18.36
CA PRO A 73 51.42 7.67 -19.67
C PRO A 73 52.40 7.68 -20.86
N VAL A 74 51.95 7.16 -22.02
CA VAL A 74 52.62 7.30 -23.33
C VAL A 74 51.74 8.21 -24.23
N PRO A 75 52.31 9.22 -24.96
CA PRO A 75 51.58 10.09 -25.89
C PRO A 75 51.44 9.41 -27.28
N GLY A 76 50.48 9.67 -28.19
CA GLY A 76 49.43 10.66 -28.37
C GLY A 76 49.44 11.06 -29.86
N ASP A 77 48.33 10.91 -30.60
CA ASP A 77 48.11 11.69 -31.84
C ASP A 77 46.59 11.90 -32.07
N ARG A 78 46.12 13.13 -31.76
CA ARG A 78 44.82 13.78 -32.11
C ARG A 78 43.53 12.97 -31.82
N GLY A 79 42.68 13.26 -30.83
CA GLY A 79 42.44 14.45 -30.03
C GLY A 79 40.92 14.64 -29.85
N ARG A 80 40.44 14.45 -28.60
CA ARG A 80 39.07 14.62 -28.04
C ARG A 80 38.14 13.40 -27.99
N ALA A 81 38.14 12.73 -26.83
CA ALA A 81 37.00 11.97 -26.33
C ALA A 81 36.18 12.86 -25.36
N ALA A 82 34.85 12.79 -25.45
CA ALA A 82 33.93 13.52 -24.59
C ALA A 82 34.00 13.01 -23.13
N PRO A 83 33.84 13.89 -22.12
CA PRO A 83 33.80 13.45 -20.73
C PRO A 83 32.48 12.71 -20.43
N VAL A 84 32.61 11.53 -19.82
CA VAL A 84 31.52 10.80 -19.16
C VAL A 84 31.04 11.65 -17.96
N PRO A 85 29.74 11.90 -17.76
CA PRO A 85 29.28 12.68 -16.62
C PRO A 85 29.51 11.89 -15.33
N ARG A 86 30.46 12.34 -14.50
CA ARG A 86 30.54 11.96 -13.09
C ARG A 86 29.62 12.88 -12.31
N VAL A 87 28.60 12.31 -11.68
CA VAL A 87 27.81 12.98 -10.65
C VAL A 87 28.71 13.14 -9.43
N HIS A 88 29.21 14.35 -9.19
CA HIS A 88 29.83 14.74 -7.92
C HIS A 88 28.77 15.41 -7.06
N LEU A 89 28.38 14.74 -5.97
CA LEU A 89 27.72 15.37 -4.83
C LEU A 89 28.75 16.24 -4.12
N ALA A 90 28.55 17.55 -4.13
CA ALA A 90 29.39 18.49 -3.40
C ALA A 90 29.13 18.38 -1.88
N PRO A 91 30.18 18.39 -1.03
CA PRO A 91 29.99 18.49 0.41
C PRO A 91 29.67 19.93 0.82
N ALA A 92 28.77 20.07 1.79
CA ALA A 92 28.42 21.32 2.44
C ALA A 92 29.55 21.76 3.37
N ASP A 93 30.05 22.99 3.21
CA ASP A 93 30.61 23.73 4.34
C ASP A 93 30.81 25.24 4.08
N ARG A 94 30.44 26.00 5.13
CA ARG A 94 30.84 27.37 5.53
C ARG A 94 30.26 28.58 4.79
N ILE A 95 29.32 29.22 5.48
CA ILE A 95 28.87 30.60 5.28
C ILE A 95 29.84 31.56 6.00
N SER A 96 30.48 32.44 5.23
CA SER A 96 31.03 33.72 5.68
C SER A 96 30.97 34.70 4.51
N GLY A 97 30.28 35.82 4.65
CA GLY A 97 30.30 36.92 3.68
C GLY A 97 30.91 38.20 4.28
N PRO A 98 30.84 39.35 3.59
CA PRO A 98 30.95 39.56 2.15
C PRO A 98 32.09 40.55 1.80
N ALA A 99 32.64 40.48 0.60
CA ALA A 99 33.44 41.57 0.03
C ALA A 99 32.89 41.92 -1.36
N LEU A 100 32.26 43.10 -1.45
CA LEU A 100 31.79 43.68 -2.70
C LEU A 100 32.98 44.09 -3.57
N LEU A 101 33.08 43.51 -4.76
CA LEU A 101 33.75 44.11 -5.91
C LEU A 101 32.80 43.99 -7.11
N ALA A 102 32.26 45.14 -7.52
CA ALA A 102 31.38 45.27 -8.66
C ALA A 102 32.18 45.11 -9.96
N SER A 103 32.11 43.92 -10.58
CA SER A 103 32.42 43.74 -11.99
C SER A 103 31.11 43.63 -12.77
N HIS A 104 30.96 44.47 -13.80
CA HIS A 104 29.84 44.41 -14.75
C HIS A 104 29.88 43.09 -15.54
N SER A 105 29.30 42.04 -14.97
CA SER A 105 28.94 40.82 -15.68
C SER A 105 27.52 40.98 -16.19
N GLN A 106 27.38 41.13 -17.51
CA GLN A 106 26.08 41.02 -18.18
C GLN A 106 25.40 39.71 -17.75
N PRO A 107 24.09 39.70 -17.49
CA PRO A 107 23.40 38.47 -17.15
C PRO A 107 23.53 37.49 -18.32
N LEU A 108 24.20 36.35 -18.10
CA LEU A 108 24.13 35.19 -18.97
C LEU A 108 22.68 34.73 -18.98
N VAL A 109 21.92 35.21 -19.97
CA VAL A 109 20.62 34.65 -20.32
C VAL A 109 20.92 33.24 -20.84
N TYR A 110 20.78 32.24 -19.98
CA TYR A 110 20.68 30.86 -20.44
C TYR A 110 19.42 30.78 -21.32
N GLN A 111 19.61 30.84 -22.64
CA GLN A 111 18.57 30.43 -23.56
C GLN A 111 18.35 28.94 -23.33
N VAL A 112 17.35 28.60 -22.52
CA VAL A 112 16.82 27.24 -22.45
C VAL A 112 16.21 26.97 -23.82
N ARG A 113 16.98 26.29 -24.69
CA ARG A 113 16.42 25.74 -25.93
C ARG A 113 15.58 24.53 -25.53
N ALA A 114 14.39 24.42 -26.12
CA ALA A 114 13.57 23.23 -25.96
C ALA A 114 14.35 22.00 -26.44
N ASP A 115 14.16 20.88 -25.75
CA ASP A 115 14.76 19.60 -26.14
C ASP A 115 14.25 19.15 -27.52
N THR A 116 15.07 18.37 -28.22
CA THR A 116 14.63 17.71 -29.45
C THR A 116 13.72 16.54 -29.10
N LEU A 117 12.49 16.58 -29.61
CA LEU A 117 11.53 15.50 -29.45
C LEU A 117 12.01 14.21 -30.14
N SER A 118 11.86 13.07 -29.47
CA SER A 118 12.24 11.76 -30.00
C SER A 118 11.14 10.70 -29.79
N THR A 119 11.24 9.59 -30.50
CA THR A 119 10.52 8.34 -30.15
C THR A 119 11.07 7.71 -28.87
N GLY A 120 10.43 6.66 -28.36
CA GLY A 120 10.92 5.89 -27.21
C GLY A 120 12.31 5.28 -27.40
N ALA A 121 12.74 5.06 -28.65
CA ALA A 121 14.09 4.59 -28.98
C ALA A 121 15.13 5.72 -29.14
N GLY A 122 14.76 6.97 -28.89
CA GLY A 122 15.66 8.13 -29.01
C GLY A 122 15.86 8.63 -30.45
N VAL A 123 15.01 8.22 -31.40
CA VAL A 123 15.07 8.71 -32.79
C VAL A 123 14.38 10.07 -32.90
N PRO A 124 15.04 11.13 -33.41
CA PRO A 124 14.43 12.46 -33.55
C PRO A 124 13.17 12.46 -34.42
N VAL A 125 12.16 13.23 -34.01
CA VAL A 125 10.86 13.34 -34.72
C VAL A 125 10.81 14.64 -35.53
N GLY A 126 10.46 14.53 -36.82
CA GLY A 126 10.33 15.69 -37.71
C GLY A 126 9.02 16.46 -37.54
N ASP A 127 7.88 15.75 -37.53
CA ASP A 127 6.53 16.30 -37.34
C ASP A 127 5.71 15.34 -36.47
N LYS A 128 5.02 15.87 -35.45
CA LYS A 128 4.14 15.13 -34.52
C LYS A 128 2.71 15.68 -34.53
N LEU A 129 2.43 16.65 -35.39
CA LEU A 129 1.11 17.27 -35.51
C LEU A 129 0.30 16.66 -36.66
N ASN A 130 0.93 15.93 -37.57
CA ASN A 130 0.29 15.31 -38.73
C ASN A 130 0.71 13.83 -38.87
N SER A 131 -0.26 12.96 -39.10
CA SER A 131 0.01 11.56 -39.44
C SER A 131 0.47 11.40 -40.90
N LEU A 132 1.24 10.36 -41.17
CA LEU A 132 1.71 10.04 -42.50
C LEU A 132 0.62 9.33 -43.34
N THR A 133 0.21 9.97 -44.43
CA THR A 133 -0.90 9.50 -45.29
C THR A 133 -0.50 9.38 -46.76
N ALA A 134 -1.26 8.59 -47.53
CA ALA A 134 -1.11 8.47 -48.98
C ALA A 134 -1.70 9.69 -49.73
N GLY A 135 -1.06 10.85 -49.57
CA GLY A 135 -1.51 12.13 -50.12
C GLY A 135 -2.47 12.89 -49.19
N PRO A 136 -2.79 14.17 -49.48
CA PRO A 136 -3.43 15.07 -48.50
C PRO A 136 -4.80 14.63 -47.95
N ARG A 137 -5.48 13.68 -48.62
CA ARG A 137 -6.77 13.11 -48.22
C ARG A 137 -6.77 11.57 -48.31
N GLY A 138 -5.60 10.97 -48.33
CA GLY A 138 -5.43 9.52 -48.38
C GLY A 138 -5.52 8.87 -47.00
N PRO A 139 -5.57 7.53 -46.94
CA PRO A 139 -5.55 6.79 -45.67
C PRO A 139 -4.19 6.91 -44.96
N LEU A 140 -4.20 6.63 -43.65
CA LEU A 140 -3.01 6.43 -42.80
C LEU A 140 -2.14 5.30 -43.33
N LEU A 141 -0.81 5.43 -43.17
CA LEU A 141 0.15 4.38 -43.49
C LEU A 141 0.70 3.72 -42.23
N VAL A 142 0.81 2.39 -42.23
CA VAL A 142 1.43 1.60 -41.14
C VAL A 142 2.90 1.99 -40.90
N GLN A 143 3.57 2.53 -41.91
CA GLN A 143 4.96 3.00 -41.78
C GLN A 143 5.09 4.30 -40.96
N ASP A 144 3.99 4.88 -40.46
CA ASP A 144 4.01 5.93 -39.44
C ASP A 144 4.39 5.35 -38.07
N VAL A 145 5.68 5.10 -37.89
CA VAL A 145 6.23 4.52 -36.66
C VAL A 145 6.22 5.51 -35.49
N VAL A 146 6.15 6.82 -35.76
CA VAL A 146 6.02 7.85 -34.71
C VAL A 146 4.64 7.77 -34.08
N PHE A 147 3.59 7.73 -34.91
CA PHE A 147 2.21 7.50 -34.44
C PHE A 147 2.09 6.20 -33.66
N THR A 148 2.63 5.10 -34.22
CA THR A 148 2.50 3.77 -33.62
C THR A 148 3.21 3.67 -32.26
N ASP A 149 4.42 4.23 -32.14
CA ASP A 149 5.21 4.27 -30.90
C ASP A 149 4.47 5.04 -29.80
N GLU A 150 4.00 6.25 -30.09
CA GLU A 150 3.27 7.08 -29.14
C GLU A 150 1.94 6.45 -28.71
N MET A 151 1.10 6.06 -29.68
CA MET A 151 -0.24 5.56 -29.38
C MET A 151 -0.17 4.27 -28.58
N ALA A 152 0.77 3.37 -28.90
CA ALA A 152 0.94 2.13 -28.16
C ALA A 152 1.39 2.35 -26.70
N HIS A 153 2.19 3.38 -26.42
CA HIS A 153 2.55 3.75 -25.05
C HIS A 153 1.37 4.41 -24.32
N PHE A 154 0.67 5.34 -24.97
CA PHE A 154 -0.55 5.97 -24.43
C PHE A 154 -1.58 4.94 -23.97
N ASP A 155 -1.84 3.92 -24.80
CA ASP A 155 -2.76 2.82 -24.50
C ASP A 155 -2.36 1.99 -23.26
N ARG A 156 -1.11 2.14 -22.77
CA ARG A 156 -0.53 1.37 -21.65
C ARG A 156 -0.18 2.24 -20.44
N GLU A 157 -0.60 3.49 -20.39
CA GLU A 157 -0.33 4.37 -19.25
C GLU A 157 -1.00 3.92 -17.94
N ARG A 158 -2.13 3.22 -18.01
CA ARG A 158 -2.91 2.82 -16.83
C ARG A 158 -2.40 1.49 -16.27
N ILE A 159 -2.08 1.50 -14.98
CA ILE A 159 -1.89 0.31 -14.15
C ILE A 159 -3.13 0.10 -13.26
N PRO A 160 -3.34 -1.08 -12.67
CA PRO A 160 -4.39 -1.26 -11.68
C PRO A 160 -4.25 -0.24 -10.54
N GLU A 161 -5.35 0.40 -10.14
CA GLU A 161 -5.36 1.18 -8.91
C GLU A 161 -5.18 0.27 -7.68
N ARG A 162 -4.92 0.85 -6.51
CA ARG A 162 -4.92 0.06 -5.27
C ARG A 162 -6.33 -0.45 -4.99
N VAL A 163 -6.46 -1.74 -4.64
CA VAL A 163 -7.76 -2.36 -4.31
C VAL A 163 -8.50 -1.64 -3.17
N VAL A 164 -7.75 -1.02 -2.26
CA VAL A 164 -8.22 -0.09 -1.23
C VAL A 164 -7.32 1.13 -1.20
N HIS A 165 -7.83 2.27 -0.75
CA HIS A 165 -7.04 3.51 -0.69
C HIS A 165 -6.53 4.01 -2.05
N ALA A 166 -7.34 3.88 -3.10
CA ALA A 166 -6.98 4.28 -4.46
C ALA A 166 -6.76 5.80 -4.59
N LYS A 167 -7.69 6.64 -4.12
CA LYS A 167 -7.53 8.10 -4.11
C LYS A 167 -6.59 8.57 -3.00
N GLY A 168 -5.57 9.36 -3.34
CA GLY A 168 -4.63 9.85 -2.34
C GLY A 168 -3.68 10.95 -2.80
N ALA A 169 -2.87 11.44 -1.86
CA ALA A 169 -1.86 12.45 -2.06
C ALA A 169 -0.53 11.96 -1.45
N GLY A 170 0.60 12.30 -2.07
CA GLY A 170 1.92 11.91 -1.58
C GLY A 170 2.85 13.11 -1.40
N ALA A 171 3.77 13.00 -0.46
CA ALA A 171 4.82 13.98 -0.23
C ALA A 171 6.05 13.34 0.43
N PHE A 172 7.16 14.04 0.38
CA PHE A 172 8.44 13.62 0.93
C PHE A 172 8.93 14.56 2.03
N GLY A 173 9.82 14.05 2.86
CA GLY A 173 10.55 14.84 3.84
C GLY A 173 11.42 13.97 4.73
N TYR A 174 11.31 14.13 6.04
CA TYR A 174 12.16 13.40 6.99
C TYR A 174 11.49 13.15 8.34
N LEU A 175 11.95 12.10 9.02
CA LEU A 175 11.76 11.90 10.46
C LEU A 175 13.02 12.35 11.19
N GLU A 176 12.88 13.23 12.17
CA GLU A 176 13.95 13.65 13.08
C GLU A 176 13.72 13.07 14.48
N VAL A 177 14.71 12.36 15.03
CA VAL A 177 14.64 11.86 16.41
C VAL A 177 14.82 13.02 17.38
N THR A 178 13.93 13.17 18.35
CA THR A 178 13.98 14.24 19.35
C THR A 178 14.18 13.72 20.77
N HIS A 179 13.88 12.44 21.01
CA HIS A 179 13.99 11.81 22.32
C HIS A 179 14.58 10.39 22.18
N ASP A 180 15.35 9.99 23.17
CA ASP A 180 15.99 8.68 23.20
C ASP A 180 15.00 7.60 23.66
N ILE A 181 14.81 6.59 22.80
CA ILE A 181 14.02 5.38 23.08
C ILE A 181 14.83 4.10 22.89
N THR A 182 16.16 4.18 22.80
CA THR A 182 17.06 3.05 22.53
C THR A 182 16.98 1.95 23.60
N LYS A 183 16.52 2.30 24.81
CA LYS A 183 16.19 1.33 25.87
C LYS A 183 15.11 0.33 25.46
N TYR A 184 14.24 0.68 24.51
CA TYR A 184 13.15 -0.18 24.01
C TYR A 184 13.48 -0.82 22.65
N THR A 185 14.32 -0.19 21.83
CA THR A 185 14.55 -0.62 20.45
C THR A 185 15.99 -0.42 20.00
N LYS A 186 16.53 -1.39 19.25
CA LYS A 186 17.82 -1.33 18.56
C LYS A 186 17.74 -0.74 17.15
N ALA A 187 16.55 -0.34 16.70
CA ALA A 187 16.36 0.10 15.33
C ALA A 187 17.16 1.36 15.02
N LYS A 188 18.01 1.30 13.99
CA LYS A 188 18.93 2.39 13.64
C LYS A 188 18.25 3.72 13.34
N ILE A 189 16.98 3.71 12.90
CA ILE A 189 16.22 4.94 12.72
C ILE A 189 16.11 5.79 14.01
N PHE A 190 16.22 5.17 15.20
CA PHE A 190 16.11 5.81 16.51
C PHE A 190 17.44 5.91 17.28
N GLU A 191 18.57 5.66 16.60
CA GLU A 191 19.89 5.45 17.20
C GLU A 191 20.40 6.63 18.04
N HIS A 192 20.13 7.86 17.64
CA HIS A 192 20.53 9.05 18.39
C HIS A 192 19.59 10.23 18.13
N VAL A 193 19.41 11.07 19.14
CA VAL A 193 18.69 12.34 19.03
C VAL A 193 19.37 13.23 17.98
N GLY A 194 18.56 13.88 17.14
CA GLY A 194 19.01 14.67 15.99
C GLY A 194 19.20 13.87 14.71
N LYS A 195 19.16 12.53 14.74
CA LYS A 195 19.22 11.72 13.52
C LYS A 195 18.04 12.04 12.60
N ARG A 196 18.32 12.32 11.32
CA ARG A 196 17.31 12.52 10.28
C ARG A 196 17.29 11.37 9.30
N THR A 197 16.11 10.79 9.11
CA THR A 197 15.88 9.70 8.15
C THR A 197 14.93 10.20 7.07
N PRO A 198 15.29 10.12 5.78
CA PRO A 198 14.38 10.48 4.70
C PRO A 198 13.10 9.66 4.74
N THR A 199 11.99 10.29 4.38
CA THR A 199 10.66 9.67 4.47
C THR A 199 9.83 9.98 3.23
N ALA A 200 9.07 9.00 2.76
CA ALA A 200 7.95 9.19 1.83
C ALA A 200 6.63 8.91 2.54
N VAL A 201 5.62 9.75 2.34
CA VAL A 201 4.30 9.62 2.96
C VAL A 201 3.22 9.65 1.91
N ARG A 202 2.22 8.78 2.06
CA ARG A 202 1.00 8.81 1.26
C ARG A 202 -0.23 8.85 2.16
N PHE A 203 -1.07 9.84 1.92
CA PHE A 203 -2.40 9.95 2.48
C PHE A 203 -3.45 9.48 1.49
N SER A 204 -4.61 9.05 1.97
CA SER A 204 -5.68 8.55 1.09
C SER A 204 -7.03 8.49 1.78
N THR A 205 -8.11 8.42 1.01
CA THR A 205 -9.39 7.82 1.47
C THR A 205 -9.26 6.29 1.45
N VAL A 206 -10.34 5.51 1.62
CA VAL A 206 -10.33 4.03 1.65
C VAL A 206 -11.17 3.43 0.53
N ALA A 207 -12.47 3.75 0.50
CA ALA A 207 -13.44 3.02 -0.32
C ALA A 207 -13.47 3.48 -1.78
N GLY A 208 -13.33 4.79 -1.99
CA GLY A 208 -13.41 5.42 -3.31
C GLY A 208 -12.29 5.00 -4.27
N GLU A 209 -12.63 4.93 -5.55
CA GLU A 209 -11.70 4.66 -6.66
C GLU A 209 -10.87 5.92 -6.98
N ALA A 210 -9.92 5.83 -7.92
CA ALA A 210 -8.94 6.89 -8.21
C ALA A 210 -9.54 8.27 -8.55
N GLY A 211 -10.76 8.31 -9.12
CA GLY A 211 -11.47 9.55 -9.47
C GLY A 211 -12.50 10.01 -8.42
N SER A 212 -12.55 9.40 -7.24
CA SER A 212 -13.47 9.80 -6.16
C SER A 212 -13.06 11.12 -5.49
N ALA A 213 -13.99 11.75 -4.77
CA ALA A 213 -13.71 13.00 -4.05
C ALA A 213 -12.96 12.79 -2.72
N ASP A 214 -12.11 13.75 -2.35
CA ASP A 214 -11.30 13.71 -1.13
C ASP A 214 -12.10 14.01 0.15
N THR A 215 -13.07 14.91 0.08
CA THR A 215 -13.84 15.42 1.24
C THR A 215 -15.08 14.59 1.52
N VAL A 216 -14.89 13.28 1.71
CA VAL A 216 -15.96 12.32 2.01
C VAL A 216 -15.77 11.68 3.39
N ARG A 217 -16.85 11.18 4.00
CA ARG A 217 -16.78 10.43 5.26
C ARG A 217 -16.13 9.07 5.00
N ASP A 218 -14.92 8.89 5.50
CA ASP A 218 -14.13 7.67 5.33
C ASP A 218 -12.97 7.71 6.34
N PRO A 219 -12.35 6.59 6.78
CA PRO A 219 -11.02 6.67 7.37
C PRO A 219 -10.05 7.32 6.39
N ARG A 220 -8.90 7.78 6.88
CA ARG A 220 -7.80 8.22 6.02
C ARG A 220 -6.58 7.33 6.21
N GLY A 221 -6.00 6.88 5.10
CA GLY A 221 -4.69 6.27 5.11
C GLY A 221 -3.63 7.29 5.49
N PHE A 222 -2.64 6.85 6.27
CA PHE A 222 -1.45 7.62 6.62
C PHE A 222 -0.26 6.66 6.62
N ALA A 223 0.20 6.31 5.41
CA ALA A 223 1.30 5.38 5.21
C ALA A 223 2.63 6.13 5.14
N MET A 224 3.63 5.65 5.86
CA MET A 224 4.96 6.24 5.96
C MET A 224 6.02 5.21 5.61
N LYS A 225 6.95 5.56 4.73
CA LYS A 225 8.14 4.78 4.36
C LYS A 225 9.38 5.54 4.83
N PHE A 226 10.17 4.95 5.70
CA PHE A 226 11.41 5.50 6.19
C PHE A 226 12.58 4.77 5.53
N TYR A 227 13.44 5.50 4.83
CA TYR A 227 14.60 4.91 4.16
C TYR A 227 15.76 4.82 5.16
N THR A 228 15.88 3.70 5.87
CA THR A 228 16.89 3.49 6.91
C THR A 228 18.14 2.80 6.35
N GLU A 229 19.24 2.81 7.11
CA GLU A 229 20.47 2.12 6.74
C GLU A 229 20.36 0.58 6.78
N GLU A 230 19.32 0.06 7.44
CA GLU A 230 19.01 -1.38 7.57
C GLU A 230 17.76 -1.78 6.78
N GLY A 231 17.49 -1.06 5.69
CA GLY A 231 16.34 -1.29 4.80
C GLY A 231 15.21 -0.30 5.03
N ASN A 232 14.17 -0.40 4.22
CA ASN A 232 12.99 0.43 4.41
C ASN A 232 12.20 -0.05 5.64
N TRP A 233 11.70 0.89 6.43
CA TRP A 233 10.62 0.63 7.39
C TRP A 233 9.33 1.23 6.85
N ASP A 234 8.29 0.42 6.69
CA ASP A 234 6.97 0.89 6.30
C ASP A 234 5.99 0.82 7.47
N LEU A 235 5.55 1.98 7.95
CA LEU A 235 4.46 2.11 8.89
C LEU A 235 3.17 2.49 8.15
N THR A 236 2.41 1.47 7.77
CA THR A 236 1.16 1.59 7.02
C THR A 236 -0.02 1.93 7.93
N GLY A 237 -0.03 3.16 8.43
CA GLY A 237 -1.01 3.66 9.39
C GLY A 237 -2.32 4.18 8.79
N ASN A 238 -3.22 4.60 9.69
CA ASN A 238 -4.47 5.31 9.41
C ASN A 238 -4.62 6.53 10.32
N ASN A 239 -5.61 7.39 10.07
CA ASN A 239 -5.97 8.51 10.94
C ASN A 239 -6.77 8.12 12.19
N THR A 240 -6.91 6.82 12.45
CA THR A 240 -7.62 6.23 13.59
C THR A 240 -6.72 5.22 14.31
N PRO A 241 -6.75 5.15 15.66
CA PRO A 241 -5.98 4.17 16.42
C PRO A 241 -6.55 2.75 16.37
N ILE A 242 -7.72 2.54 15.74
CA ILE A 242 -8.47 1.28 15.73
C ILE A 242 -8.98 0.96 14.32
N PHE A 243 -9.59 -0.22 14.14
CA PHE A 243 -10.24 -0.61 12.90
C PHE A 243 -11.60 -1.28 13.14
N PHE A 244 -12.35 -1.56 12.07
CA PHE A 244 -13.70 -2.12 12.12
C PHE A 244 -13.77 -3.60 12.51
N ILE A 245 -12.67 -4.33 12.33
CA ILE A 245 -12.62 -5.78 12.51
C ILE A 245 -11.30 -6.16 13.17
N ARG A 246 -11.28 -7.32 13.82
CA ARG A 246 -10.13 -7.88 14.54
C ARG A 246 -9.61 -9.20 13.97
N ASP A 247 -10.14 -9.64 12.83
CA ASP A 247 -9.70 -10.86 12.14
C ASP A 247 -9.60 -10.60 10.61
N PRO A 248 -8.45 -10.87 9.98
CA PRO A 248 -8.21 -10.50 8.58
C PRO A 248 -9.08 -11.29 7.60
N LEU A 249 -9.64 -12.43 7.99
CA LEU A 249 -10.52 -13.21 7.12
C LEU A 249 -11.77 -12.42 6.71
N LEU A 250 -12.21 -11.48 7.56
CA LEU A 250 -13.35 -10.61 7.29
C LEU A 250 -13.00 -9.40 6.41
N PHE A 251 -11.72 -9.12 6.16
CA PHE A 251 -11.30 -7.91 5.46
C PHE A 251 -11.84 -7.83 4.02
N PRO A 252 -11.76 -8.88 3.17
CA PRO A 252 -12.35 -8.80 1.83
C PRO A 252 -13.87 -8.55 1.87
N SER A 253 -14.60 -9.23 2.76
CA SER A 253 -16.06 -9.04 2.93
C SER A 253 -16.39 -7.62 3.42
N PHE A 254 -15.63 -7.08 4.37
CA PHE A 254 -15.75 -5.70 4.81
C PHE A 254 -15.52 -4.73 3.65
N ILE A 255 -14.43 -4.90 2.87
CA ILE A 255 -14.15 -4.02 1.74
C ILE A 255 -15.21 -4.11 0.65
N HIS A 256 -15.74 -5.30 0.36
CA HIS A 256 -16.87 -5.46 -0.55
C HIS A 256 -18.10 -4.69 -0.06
N SER A 257 -18.42 -4.76 1.24
CA SER A 257 -19.59 -4.07 1.81
C SER A 257 -19.48 -2.54 1.73
N GLN A 258 -18.27 -1.99 1.76
CA GLN A 258 -18.02 -0.54 1.65
C GLN A 258 -17.91 -0.02 0.21
N LYS A 259 -17.82 -0.92 -0.78
CA LYS A 259 -17.65 -0.57 -2.19
C LYS A 259 -18.97 -0.73 -2.94
N ARG A 260 -18.89 -1.12 -4.20
CA ARG A 260 -20.00 -1.11 -5.14
C ARG A 260 -20.72 -2.44 -5.10
N ASN A 261 -22.04 -2.40 -5.13
CA ASN A 261 -22.88 -3.57 -5.31
C ASN A 261 -22.49 -4.28 -6.63
N PRO A 262 -22.37 -5.62 -6.63
CA PRO A 262 -21.87 -6.36 -7.79
C PRO A 262 -22.81 -6.33 -9.01
N GLN A 263 -24.11 -6.06 -8.82
CA GLN A 263 -25.08 -5.97 -9.91
C GLN A 263 -25.26 -4.53 -10.40
N THR A 264 -25.44 -3.58 -9.48
CA THR A 264 -25.80 -2.19 -9.84
C THR A 264 -24.58 -1.28 -10.03
N HIS A 265 -23.42 -1.69 -9.51
CA HIS A 265 -22.20 -0.88 -9.46
C HIS A 265 -22.34 0.43 -8.65
N LEU A 266 -23.41 0.58 -7.86
CA LEU A 266 -23.67 1.71 -6.97
C LEU A 266 -23.21 1.41 -5.53
N LYS A 267 -23.04 2.45 -4.71
CA LYS A 267 -22.91 2.28 -3.25
C LYS A 267 -24.25 1.78 -2.68
N ASP A 268 -24.19 0.90 -1.70
CA ASP A 268 -25.35 0.17 -1.20
C ASP A 268 -25.42 0.21 0.33
N PRO A 269 -26.34 1.02 0.91
CA PRO A 269 -26.52 1.12 2.35
C PRO A 269 -26.94 -0.20 3.03
N ASP A 270 -27.63 -1.11 2.32
CA ASP A 270 -27.96 -2.43 2.87
C ASP A 270 -26.70 -3.26 3.06
N MET A 271 -25.79 -3.27 2.07
CA MET A 271 -24.51 -3.98 2.18
C MET A 271 -23.67 -3.46 3.34
N VAL A 272 -23.54 -2.13 3.45
CA VAL A 272 -22.75 -1.47 4.50
C VAL A 272 -23.28 -1.84 5.89
N TRP A 273 -24.57 -1.61 6.12
CA TRP A 273 -25.15 -1.74 7.45
C TRP A 273 -25.54 -3.17 7.82
N ASP A 274 -25.81 -4.07 6.87
CA ASP A 274 -25.99 -5.48 7.21
C ASP A 274 -24.67 -6.05 7.74
N PHE A 275 -23.54 -5.77 7.09
CA PHE A 275 -22.22 -6.19 7.59
C PHE A 275 -21.93 -5.61 8.98
N TRP A 276 -22.00 -4.29 9.16
CA TRP A 276 -21.71 -3.67 10.45
C TRP A 276 -22.69 -4.09 11.56
N SER A 277 -23.97 -4.24 11.26
CA SER A 277 -24.96 -4.68 12.25
C SER A 277 -24.80 -6.16 12.65
N LEU A 278 -24.24 -7.00 11.78
CA LEU A 278 -23.88 -8.39 12.11
C LEU A 278 -22.54 -8.53 12.83
N ARG A 279 -21.66 -7.53 12.71
CA ARG A 279 -20.30 -7.52 13.25
C ARG A 279 -20.13 -6.40 14.29
N PRO A 280 -20.65 -6.59 15.52
CA PRO A 280 -20.64 -5.53 16.55
C PRO A 280 -19.23 -5.12 16.99
N GLU A 281 -18.18 -5.90 16.70
CA GLU A 281 -16.80 -5.46 16.90
C GLU A 281 -16.44 -4.17 16.13
N SER A 282 -17.24 -3.82 15.12
CA SER A 282 -17.08 -2.59 14.32
C SER A 282 -17.53 -1.31 15.02
N LEU A 283 -18.32 -1.41 16.10
CA LEU A 283 -18.99 -0.27 16.74
C LEU A 283 -18.03 0.85 17.13
N HIS A 284 -16.82 0.51 17.59
CA HIS A 284 -15.84 1.51 18.01
C HIS A 284 -15.37 2.38 16.84
N GLN A 285 -14.97 1.74 15.74
CA GLN A 285 -14.53 2.46 14.55
C GLN A 285 -15.69 3.09 13.77
N VAL A 286 -16.89 2.49 13.76
CA VAL A 286 -18.10 3.13 13.21
C VAL A 286 -18.39 4.42 13.98
N THR A 287 -18.35 4.40 15.31
CA THR A 287 -18.57 5.59 16.13
C THR A 287 -17.50 6.66 15.88
N PHE A 288 -16.23 6.28 15.72
CA PHE A 288 -15.17 7.23 15.32
C PHE A 288 -15.41 7.81 13.91
N LEU A 289 -15.76 6.96 12.94
CA LEU A 289 -16.00 7.35 11.55
C LEU A 289 -17.16 8.34 11.41
N PHE A 290 -18.23 8.16 12.17
CA PHE A 290 -19.41 9.02 12.11
C PHE A 290 -19.33 10.23 13.04
N SER A 291 -18.29 10.34 13.87
CA SER A 291 -17.95 11.59 14.56
C SER A 291 -17.47 12.67 13.58
N ASP A 292 -17.22 13.88 14.07
CA ASP A 292 -16.67 14.97 13.27
C ASP A 292 -15.34 14.60 12.60
N ARG A 293 -14.54 13.72 13.22
CA ARG A 293 -13.24 13.26 12.68
C ARG A 293 -13.34 12.37 11.44
N GLY A 294 -14.55 12.04 11.00
CA GLY A 294 -14.80 11.28 9.77
C GLY A 294 -14.47 12.02 8.48
N ILE A 295 -14.38 13.37 8.54
CA ILE A 295 -14.04 14.22 7.39
C ILE A 295 -13.00 15.26 7.84
N PRO A 296 -11.71 14.91 7.89
CA PRO A 296 -10.67 15.88 8.24
C PRO A 296 -10.56 17.00 7.19
N ASP A 297 -10.21 18.20 7.63
CA ASP A 297 -9.94 19.34 6.75
C ASP A 297 -8.55 19.21 6.12
N GLY A 298 -8.49 18.48 5.00
CA GLY A 298 -7.23 18.12 4.35
C GLY A 298 -6.41 17.11 5.16
N HIS A 299 -5.26 16.72 4.60
CA HIS A 299 -4.40 15.71 5.24
C HIS A 299 -3.59 16.25 6.41
N ARG A 300 -3.37 17.57 6.47
CA ARG A 300 -2.48 18.20 7.46
C ARG A 300 -3.11 18.31 8.84
N HIS A 301 -4.44 18.25 8.94
CA HIS A 301 -5.21 18.47 10.18
C HIS A 301 -5.76 17.17 10.79
N MET A 302 -5.10 16.05 10.53
CA MET A 302 -5.44 14.76 11.14
C MET A 302 -4.21 14.12 11.80
N ASN A 303 -4.46 13.30 12.82
CA ASN A 303 -3.42 12.44 13.40
C ASN A 303 -3.15 11.24 12.49
N GLY A 304 -2.02 10.56 12.72
CA GLY A 304 -1.70 9.25 12.20
C GLY A 304 -1.45 8.25 13.32
N TYR A 305 -1.72 6.98 13.07
CA TYR A 305 -1.52 5.90 14.03
C TYR A 305 -1.05 4.65 13.30
N GLY A 306 -0.16 3.89 13.93
CA GLY A 306 0.12 2.52 13.47
C GLY A 306 -1.09 1.59 13.65
N SER A 307 -2.03 1.98 14.51
CA SER A 307 -3.24 1.26 14.95
C SER A 307 -2.93 -0.04 15.68
N HIS A 308 -2.24 -0.96 15.02
CA HIS A 308 -1.80 -2.24 15.59
C HIS A 308 -0.88 -2.07 16.78
N THR A 309 -0.86 -3.10 17.60
CA THR A 309 0.25 -3.34 18.52
C THR A 309 1.43 -3.87 17.71
N PHE A 310 2.62 -3.34 17.96
CA PHE A 310 3.89 -3.84 17.41
C PHE A 310 4.79 -4.26 18.56
N LYS A 311 5.95 -4.82 18.26
CA LYS A 311 6.97 -5.21 19.22
C LYS A 311 8.25 -4.44 18.94
N LEU A 312 8.88 -3.92 19.98
CA LEU A 312 10.19 -3.28 19.94
C LEU A 312 11.19 -4.17 20.68
N VAL A 313 12.40 -4.28 20.14
CA VAL A 313 13.48 -5.11 20.69
C VAL A 313 14.73 -4.29 20.84
N ASN A 314 15.29 -4.22 22.04
CA ASN A 314 16.49 -3.43 22.33
C ASN A 314 17.80 -4.19 22.03
N ASN A 315 18.94 -3.55 22.34
CA ASN A 315 20.29 -4.12 22.10
C ASN A 315 20.62 -5.35 22.95
N THR A 316 19.93 -5.57 24.08
CA THR A 316 20.11 -6.76 24.93
C THR A 316 19.19 -7.92 24.54
N GLY A 317 18.30 -7.70 23.56
CA GLY A 317 17.31 -8.69 23.10
C GLY A 317 16.02 -8.70 23.93
N GLU A 318 15.84 -7.75 24.85
CA GLU A 318 14.59 -7.58 25.59
C GLU A 318 13.52 -6.96 24.68
N ALA A 319 12.29 -7.46 24.81
CA ALA A 319 11.18 -7.05 23.97
C ALA A 319 10.06 -6.41 24.79
N VAL A 320 9.44 -5.38 24.22
CA VAL A 320 8.21 -4.75 24.73
C VAL A 320 7.21 -4.60 23.59
N TYR A 321 5.92 -4.55 23.92
CA TYR A 321 4.91 -4.15 22.95
C TYR A 321 4.79 -2.64 22.87
N CYS A 322 4.37 -2.11 21.72
CA CYS A 322 4.17 -0.69 21.52
C CYS A 322 2.97 -0.34 20.62
N LYS A 323 2.52 0.91 20.70
CA LYS A 323 1.62 1.56 19.74
C LYS A 323 2.29 2.83 19.21
N PHE A 324 2.19 3.09 17.90
CA PHE A 324 2.73 4.29 17.26
C PHE A 324 1.68 5.38 17.07
N HIS A 325 2.02 6.62 17.43
CA HIS A 325 1.12 7.79 17.36
C HIS A 325 1.82 9.00 16.73
N PHE A 326 1.24 9.59 15.69
CA PHE A 326 1.70 10.82 15.04
C PHE A 326 0.63 11.89 15.23
N LYS A 327 0.90 12.88 16.08
CA LYS A 327 -0.06 13.94 16.38
C LYS A 327 0.20 15.16 15.50
N THR A 328 -0.82 15.67 14.81
CA THR A 328 -0.68 16.85 13.95
C THR A 328 -0.23 18.05 14.78
N ASP A 329 0.79 18.75 14.31
CA ASP A 329 1.26 19.99 14.94
C ASP A 329 0.43 21.22 14.51
N GLN A 330 -0.46 21.05 13.52
CA GLN A 330 -1.35 22.09 12.97
C GLN A 330 -2.69 22.15 13.70
N GLY A 331 -2.94 21.22 14.61
CA GLY A 331 -4.22 21.04 15.28
C GLY A 331 -5.23 20.26 14.45
N ILE A 332 -6.09 19.51 15.15
CA ILE A 332 -7.20 18.78 14.53
C ILE A 332 -8.24 19.77 13.99
N LYS A 333 -8.63 19.59 12.74
CA LYS A 333 -9.69 20.35 12.08
C LYS A 333 -10.48 19.43 11.17
N ASN A 334 -11.81 19.59 11.17
CA ASN A 334 -12.74 18.76 10.42
C ASN A 334 -13.66 19.64 9.57
N ILE A 335 -14.23 19.07 8.52
CA ILE A 335 -15.17 19.73 7.62
C ILE A 335 -16.61 19.34 8.01
N PRO A 336 -17.51 20.30 8.22
CA PRO A 336 -18.95 20.04 8.34
C PRO A 336 -19.51 19.29 7.11
N VAL A 337 -20.58 18.51 7.28
CA VAL A 337 -21.09 17.60 6.23
C VAL A 337 -21.58 18.33 4.98
N ASP A 338 -22.24 19.48 5.15
CA ASP A 338 -22.72 20.34 4.06
C ASP A 338 -21.57 20.94 3.26
N GLU A 339 -20.54 21.44 3.94
CA GLU A 339 -19.33 21.97 3.30
C GLU A 339 -18.53 20.88 2.60
N ALA A 340 -18.43 19.69 3.20
CA ALA A 340 -17.80 18.52 2.59
C ALA A 340 -18.52 18.10 1.30
N SER A 341 -19.86 18.18 1.29
CA SER A 341 -20.68 17.93 0.10
C SER A 341 -20.40 18.96 -0.99
N ARG A 342 -20.33 20.25 -0.64
CA ARG A 342 -19.99 21.33 -1.58
C ARG A 342 -18.59 21.16 -2.17
N LEU A 343 -17.59 20.86 -1.33
CA LEU A 343 -16.21 20.63 -1.76
C LEU A 343 -16.09 19.39 -2.64
N SER A 344 -16.83 18.31 -2.35
CA SER A 344 -16.79 17.10 -3.17
C SER A 344 -17.23 17.35 -4.62
N ALA A 345 -18.11 18.33 -4.84
CA ALA A 345 -18.58 18.74 -6.16
C ALA A 345 -17.69 19.81 -6.83
N THR A 346 -17.18 20.76 -6.04
CA THR A 346 -16.44 21.93 -6.56
C THR A 346 -14.94 21.70 -6.66
N ASN A 347 -14.39 20.79 -5.85
CA ASN A 347 -12.98 20.44 -5.82
C ASN A 347 -12.80 18.99 -5.27
N PRO A 348 -13.00 17.96 -6.12
CA PRO A 348 -12.83 16.57 -5.69
C PRO A 348 -11.39 16.24 -5.27
N ASP A 349 -10.42 17.09 -5.57
CA ASP A 349 -8.99 16.94 -5.27
C ASP A 349 -8.51 17.89 -4.14
N TYR A 350 -9.45 18.33 -3.29
CA TYR A 350 -9.19 19.30 -2.23
C TYR A 350 -7.97 18.98 -1.36
N SER A 351 -7.83 17.73 -0.93
CA SER A 351 -6.75 17.35 0.01
C SER A 351 -5.41 17.19 -0.70
N ILE A 352 -5.42 16.79 -1.98
CA ILE A 352 -4.23 16.85 -2.85
C ILE A 352 -3.76 18.31 -2.99
N GLN A 353 -4.68 19.21 -3.36
CA GLN A 353 -4.38 20.62 -3.58
C GLN A 353 -3.89 21.31 -2.29
N ASP A 354 -4.55 21.07 -1.16
CA ASP A 354 -4.16 21.63 0.15
C ASP A 354 -2.72 21.24 0.51
N LEU A 355 -2.39 19.93 0.45
CA LEU A 355 -1.06 19.44 0.79
C LEU A 355 0.01 20.01 -0.14
N TYR A 356 -0.24 19.96 -1.46
CA TYR A 356 0.69 20.45 -2.46
C TYR A 356 0.99 21.94 -2.26
N ASN A 357 -0.05 22.77 -2.11
CA ASN A 357 0.09 24.21 -1.94
C ASN A 357 0.77 24.56 -0.61
N ALA A 358 0.48 23.85 0.48
CA ALA A 358 1.13 24.09 1.76
C ALA A 358 2.65 23.89 1.64
N ILE A 359 3.09 22.79 1.03
CA ILE A 359 4.51 22.51 0.82
C ILE A 359 5.15 23.50 -0.16
N ALA A 360 4.49 23.79 -1.29
CA ALA A 360 5.00 24.73 -2.29
C ALA A 360 5.20 26.15 -1.73
N ASN A 361 4.38 26.54 -0.75
CA ASN A 361 4.47 27.83 -0.07
C ASN A 361 5.39 27.81 1.18
N GLY A 362 6.14 26.74 1.42
CA GLY A 362 7.03 26.63 2.59
C GLY A 362 6.32 26.39 3.93
N ASN A 363 5.00 26.19 3.93
CA ASN A 363 4.21 25.84 5.12
C ASN A 363 4.22 24.32 5.35
N TYR A 364 5.41 23.79 5.64
CA TYR A 364 5.67 22.36 5.74
C TYR A 364 4.88 21.72 6.88
N PRO A 365 3.96 20.78 6.60
CA PRO A 365 3.26 20.12 7.68
C PRO A 365 4.18 19.15 8.43
N SER A 366 4.04 19.15 9.76
CA SER A 366 4.71 18.22 10.65
C SER A 366 3.77 17.51 11.64
N TRP A 367 4.26 16.39 12.16
CA TRP A 367 3.61 15.60 13.20
C TRP A 367 4.62 15.22 14.28
N SER A 368 4.24 15.42 15.54
CA SER A 368 4.97 14.91 16.69
C SER A 368 4.75 13.40 16.85
N PHE A 369 5.83 12.63 16.88
CA PHE A 369 5.81 11.16 16.94
C PHE A 369 6.01 10.66 18.38
N PHE A 370 5.13 9.75 18.81
CA PHE A 370 5.09 9.14 20.13
C PHE A 370 4.92 7.62 20.04
N ILE A 371 5.33 6.94 21.10
CA ILE A 371 4.97 5.54 21.39
C ILE A 371 4.21 5.42 22.70
N GLN A 372 3.32 4.44 22.80
CA GLN A 372 2.98 3.81 24.08
C GLN A 372 3.81 2.53 24.21
N VAL A 373 4.17 2.14 25.43
CA VAL A 373 4.93 0.92 25.70
C VAL A 373 4.21 0.08 26.73
N MET A 374 4.10 -1.23 26.49
CA MET A 374 3.50 -2.23 27.37
C MET A 374 4.48 -3.41 27.49
N THR A 375 4.81 -3.83 28.70
CA THR A 375 5.64 -5.03 28.91
C THR A 375 4.84 -6.30 28.63
N PHE A 376 5.54 -7.44 28.49
CA PHE A 376 4.86 -8.73 28.30
C PHE A 376 4.00 -9.11 29.50
N GLU A 377 4.44 -8.81 30.72
CA GLU A 377 3.69 -9.05 31.96
C GLU A 377 2.43 -8.20 32.02
N GLN A 378 2.51 -6.93 31.59
CA GLN A 378 1.34 -6.06 31.50
C GLN A 378 0.34 -6.55 30.44
N ALA A 379 0.83 -7.12 29.33
CA ALA A 379 -0.01 -7.68 28.28
C ALA A 379 -0.83 -8.90 28.78
N GLU A 380 -0.22 -9.79 29.56
CA GLU A 380 -0.91 -10.94 30.18
C GLU A 380 -1.99 -10.54 31.19
N GLN A 381 -1.82 -9.38 31.83
CA GLN A 381 -2.76 -8.85 32.83
C GLN A 381 -3.75 -7.83 32.24
N PHE A 382 -3.65 -7.51 30.96
CA PHE A 382 -4.47 -6.48 30.36
C PHE A 382 -5.94 -6.95 30.28
N ARG A 383 -6.86 -6.11 30.74
CA ARG A 383 -8.29 -6.41 30.85
C ARG A 383 -8.99 -6.74 29.52
N TRP A 384 -8.36 -6.43 28.39
CA TRP A 384 -8.78 -6.82 27.05
C TRP A 384 -7.60 -7.49 26.35
N ASN A 385 -7.84 -8.16 25.23
CA ASN A 385 -6.76 -8.59 24.36
C ASN A 385 -5.95 -7.35 23.89
N PRO A 386 -4.66 -7.22 24.26
CA PRO A 386 -3.83 -6.06 23.89
C PRO A 386 -3.50 -6.01 22.41
N PHE A 387 -3.81 -7.06 21.66
CA PHE A 387 -3.61 -7.22 20.23
C PHE A 387 -4.92 -7.12 19.42
N ASP A 388 -6.05 -6.81 20.06
CA ASP A 388 -7.31 -6.56 19.38
C ASP A 388 -7.30 -5.15 18.74
N LEU A 389 -7.33 -5.10 17.41
CA LEU A 389 -7.31 -3.86 16.63
C LEU A 389 -8.55 -2.97 16.84
N THR A 390 -9.60 -3.46 17.49
CA THR A 390 -10.79 -2.65 17.86
C THR A 390 -10.62 -1.95 19.21
N LYS A 391 -9.47 -2.14 19.89
CA LYS A 391 -9.19 -1.59 21.22
C LYS A 391 -8.02 -0.60 21.20
N VAL A 392 -8.14 0.43 22.03
CA VAL A 392 -7.05 1.34 22.38
C VAL A 392 -6.43 0.95 23.72
N TRP A 393 -5.17 1.36 23.93
CA TRP A 393 -4.56 1.40 25.25
C TRP A 393 -4.82 2.78 25.86
N SER A 394 -5.46 2.81 27.02
CA SER A 394 -5.77 4.08 27.70
C SER A 394 -4.50 4.89 27.94
N HIS A 395 -4.50 6.17 27.58
CA HIS A 395 -3.35 7.05 27.84
C HIS A 395 -3.08 7.24 29.34
N LYS A 396 -4.07 6.98 30.21
CA LYS A 396 -3.88 6.99 31.66
C LYS A 396 -3.01 5.82 32.12
N ASP A 397 -3.22 4.66 31.52
CA ASP A 397 -2.53 3.42 31.89
C ASP A 397 -1.17 3.33 31.17
N PHE A 398 -1.11 3.80 29.93
CA PHE A 398 0.07 3.78 29.07
C PHE A 398 0.28 5.19 28.46
N PRO A 399 0.99 6.09 29.13
CA PRO A 399 1.22 7.44 28.63
C PRO A 399 1.98 7.48 27.30
N LEU A 400 1.81 8.56 26.54
CA LEU A 400 2.58 8.81 25.33
C LEU A 400 4.02 9.19 25.68
N ILE A 401 4.98 8.48 25.11
CA ILE A 401 6.42 8.74 25.22
C ILE A 401 6.86 9.41 23.90
N PRO A 402 7.40 10.64 23.94
CA PRO A 402 7.86 11.31 22.74
C PRO A 402 9.06 10.59 22.12
N VAL A 403 9.16 10.64 20.78
CA VAL A 403 10.23 9.97 20.01
C VAL A 403 10.87 10.93 19.02
N GLY A 404 10.07 11.61 18.20
CA GLY A 404 10.58 12.37 17.07
C GLY A 404 9.57 13.31 16.44
N LYS A 405 9.92 13.85 15.28
CA LYS A 405 9.09 14.75 14.49
C LYS A 405 9.17 14.36 13.01
N LEU A 406 8.01 14.06 12.42
CA LEU A 406 7.86 13.87 10.98
C LEU A 406 7.59 15.22 10.33
N VAL A 407 8.31 15.57 9.27
CA VAL A 407 8.12 16.81 8.50
C VAL A 407 8.02 16.46 7.01
N LEU A 408 7.03 17.03 6.32
CA LEU A 408 6.89 16.91 4.86
C LEU A 408 7.22 18.26 4.22
N ASN A 409 8.28 18.29 3.44
CA ASN A 409 8.85 19.53 2.89
C ASN A 409 9.16 19.47 1.39
N GLN A 410 8.76 18.40 0.72
CA GLN A 410 8.98 18.24 -0.72
C GLN A 410 7.78 17.60 -1.38
N ASN A 411 7.25 18.25 -2.42
CA ASN A 411 6.23 17.70 -3.29
C ASN A 411 6.84 16.67 -4.25
N PRO A 412 6.06 15.67 -4.70
CA PRO A 412 6.49 14.81 -5.79
C PRO A 412 6.71 15.63 -7.06
N VAL A 413 7.73 15.26 -7.84
CA VAL A 413 7.97 15.88 -9.16
C VAL A 413 7.02 15.27 -10.19
N ASN A 414 6.86 13.95 -10.16
CA ASN A 414 5.87 13.23 -10.97
C ASN A 414 4.97 12.36 -10.09
N TYR A 415 3.67 12.69 -10.03
CA TYR A 415 2.71 11.97 -9.19
C TYR A 415 2.64 10.47 -9.52
N PHE A 416 2.65 10.09 -10.80
CA PHE A 416 2.53 8.68 -11.17
C PHE A 416 3.74 7.85 -10.71
N ALA A 417 4.95 8.34 -10.99
CA ALA A 417 6.20 7.67 -10.61
C ALA A 417 6.41 7.61 -9.09
N GLU A 418 6.03 8.66 -8.37
CA GLU A 418 6.42 8.86 -6.98
C GLU A 418 5.29 8.60 -5.97
N VAL A 419 4.01 8.65 -6.40
CA VAL A 419 2.85 8.47 -5.52
C VAL A 419 2.01 7.28 -5.95
N GLU A 420 1.63 7.19 -7.22
CA GLU A 420 0.80 6.08 -7.68
C GLU A 420 1.54 4.74 -7.59
N GLN A 421 2.81 4.72 -7.99
CA GLN A 421 3.67 3.54 -7.89
C GLN A 421 4.29 3.29 -6.51
N LEU A 422 4.02 4.15 -5.52
CA LEU A 422 4.51 3.97 -4.16
C LEU A 422 3.90 2.69 -3.53
N ALA A 423 4.71 1.86 -2.90
CA ALA A 423 4.31 0.62 -2.25
C ALA A 423 4.80 0.61 -0.80
N PHE A 424 3.90 0.38 0.15
CA PHE A 424 4.22 0.29 1.58
C PHE A 424 3.85 -1.09 2.09
N ASP A 425 4.81 -1.86 2.59
CA ASP A 425 4.56 -3.21 3.08
C ASP A 425 4.74 -3.27 4.59
N PRO A 426 3.71 -3.57 5.38
CA PRO A 426 3.86 -3.70 6.83
C PRO A 426 4.91 -4.74 7.25
N SER A 427 5.28 -5.68 6.38
CA SER A 427 6.36 -6.65 6.61
C SER A 427 7.77 -6.07 6.45
N ASN A 428 7.93 -4.87 5.88
CA ASN A 428 9.19 -4.13 5.87
C ASN A 428 9.44 -3.53 7.26
N MET A 429 10.02 -4.32 8.16
CA MET A 429 10.43 -3.91 9.50
C MET A 429 11.94 -4.17 9.68
N PRO A 430 12.76 -3.15 9.96
CA PRO A 430 14.18 -3.32 10.22
C PRO A 430 14.41 -3.94 11.63
N PRO A 431 15.63 -4.46 11.91
CA PRO A 431 15.97 -5.00 13.23
C PRO A 431 15.59 -4.04 14.37
N GLY A 432 14.94 -4.58 15.41
CA GLY A 432 14.46 -3.78 16.55
C GLY A 432 13.00 -3.34 16.47
N ILE A 433 12.33 -3.57 15.33
CA ILE A 433 10.88 -3.43 15.16
C ILE A 433 10.35 -4.74 14.60
N GLU A 434 9.33 -5.30 15.23
CA GLU A 434 8.75 -6.60 14.88
C GLU A 434 7.21 -6.56 14.96
N PRO A 435 6.49 -7.49 14.30
CA PRO A 435 5.06 -7.60 14.45
C PRO A 435 4.67 -8.18 15.82
N SER A 436 3.47 -7.86 16.28
CA SER A 436 2.80 -8.53 17.41
C SER A 436 1.87 -9.65 16.90
N PRO A 437 1.26 -10.47 17.77
CA PRO A 437 0.29 -11.50 17.37
C PRO A 437 -1.11 -10.93 17.04
N ASP A 438 -1.27 -9.61 16.84
CA ASP A 438 -2.50 -9.02 16.30
C ASP A 438 -2.87 -9.71 14.97
N LYS A 439 -3.99 -10.43 14.95
CA LYS A 439 -4.45 -11.21 13.79
C LYS A 439 -4.54 -10.36 12.53
N MET A 440 -5.03 -9.13 12.65
CA MET A 440 -5.14 -8.22 11.50
C MET A 440 -3.76 -7.87 10.96
N LEU A 441 -2.81 -7.52 11.84
CA LEU A 441 -1.43 -7.25 11.43
C LEU A 441 -0.83 -8.45 10.71
N GLN A 442 -1.00 -9.66 11.27
CA GLN A 442 -0.50 -10.90 10.68
C GLN A 442 -0.99 -11.12 9.25
N GLY A 443 -2.28 -10.90 8.97
CA GLY A 443 -2.81 -10.98 7.60
C GLY A 443 -2.20 -9.93 6.65
N ARG A 444 -1.91 -8.73 7.15
CA ARG A 444 -1.32 -7.64 6.36
C ARG A 444 0.16 -7.89 5.99
N LEU A 445 0.90 -8.66 6.81
CA LEU A 445 2.29 -9.04 6.49
C LEU A 445 2.41 -9.76 5.14
N PHE A 446 1.39 -10.56 4.79
CA PHE A 446 1.28 -11.24 3.50
C PHE A 446 0.64 -10.36 2.42
N SER A 447 -0.51 -9.76 2.71
CA SER A 447 -1.40 -9.19 1.69
C SER A 447 -0.78 -8.04 0.89
N TYR A 448 0.07 -7.21 1.50
CA TYR A 448 0.64 -6.02 0.84
C TYR A 448 1.70 -6.39 -0.21
N PRO A 449 2.75 -7.17 0.11
CA PRO A 449 3.68 -7.63 -0.91
C PRO A 449 3.00 -8.40 -2.05
N ASP A 450 1.95 -9.16 -1.74
CA ASP A 450 1.17 -9.89 -2.74
C ASP A 450 0.45 -8.94 -3.72
N THR A 451 -0.35 -8.00 -3.21
CA THR A 451 -1.06 -7.06 -4.09
C THR A 451 -0.11 -6.13 -4.85
N HIS A 452 1.07 -5.83 -4.30
CA HIS A 452 2.09 -5.04 -5.02
C HIS A 452 2.71 -5.79 -6.20
N ARG A 453 2.98 -7.10 -6.06
CA ARG A 453 3.46 -7.93 -7.18
C ARG A 453 2.44 -8.00 -8.32
N HIS A 454 1.14 -8.00 -8.01
CA HIS A 454 0.09 -7.89 -9.01
C HIS A 454 0.01 -6.49 -9.63
N ARG A 455 -0.10 -5.45 -8.80
CA ARG A 455 -0.40 -4.07 -9.23
C ARG A 455 0.75 -3.42 -10.00
N LEU A 456 1.99 -3.66 -9.56
CA LEU A 456 3.19 -2.97 -10.06
C LEU A 456 4.16 -3.92 -10.77
N GLY A 457 4.03 -5.23 -10.55
CA GLY A 457 4.93 -6.25 -11.10
C GLY A 457 5.87 -6.86 -10.05
N ALA A 458 6.45 -8.01 -10.37
CA ALA A 458 7.27 -8.79 -9.44
C ALA A 458 8.48 -8.01 -8.89
N ASN A 459 9.05 -7.10 -9.69
CA ASN A 459 10.21 -6.29 -9.36
C ASN A 459 9.88 -4.87 -8.86
N TYR A 460 8.68 -4.63 -8.30
CA TYR A 460 8.25 -3.28 -7.88
C TYR A 460 9.18 -2.58 -6.88
N LEU A 461 9.97 -3.32 -6.10
CA LEU A 461 11.00 -2.77 -5.20
C LEU A 461 12.17 -2.11 -5.94
N GLN A 462 12.30 -2.32 -7.25
CA GLN A 462 13.29 -1.65 -8.10
C GLN A 462 12.80 -0.29 -8.63
N ILE A 463 11.50 0.03 -8.48
CA ILE A 463 10.96 1.36 -8.78
C ILE A 463 11.61 2.36 -7.81
N PRO A 464 12.11 3.54 -8.27
CA PRO A 464 12.93 4.43 -7.46
C PRO A 464 12.36 4.78 -6.08
N VAL A 465 11.05 5.08 -6.00
CA VAL A 465 10.39 5.44 -4.72
C VAL A 465 10.23 4.26 -3.76
N ASN A 466 10.35 3.02 -4.24
CA ASN A 466 10.25 1.82 -3.41
C ASN A 466 11.63 1.25 -3.07
N CYS A 467 12.66 1.64 -3.82
CA CYS A 467 14.03 1.17 -3.64
C CYS A 467 14.56 1.56 -2.26
N PRO A 468 15.12 0.62 -1.49
CA PRO A 468 15.75 0.91 -0.21
C PRO A 468 17.15 1.52 -0.41
N TYR A 469 17.22 2.68 -1.06
CA TYR A 469 18.45 3.30 -1.57
C TYR A 469 19.47 3.70 -0.49
N LYS A 470 19.07 3.72 0.78
CA LYS A 470 19.94 3.97 1.94
C LYS A 470 20.69 2.73 2.43
N THR A 471 20.41 1.57 1.86
CA THR A 471 21.10 0.32 2.19
C THR A 471 21.58 -0.40 0.92
N ARG A 472 22.40 -1.43 1.10
CA ARG A 472 22.84 -2.30 0.01
C ARG A 472 21.97 -3.55 -0.01
N VAL A 473 21.16 -3.70 -1.07
CA VAL A 473 20.43 -4.93 -1.34
C VAL A 473 21.40 -5.95 -1.94
N ALA A 474 21.60 -7.08 -1.28
CA ALA A 474 22.43 -8.18 -1.77
C ALA A 474 21.83 -9.50 -1.29
N ASN A 475 21.36 -10.33 -2.22
CA ASN A 475 20.62 -11.55 -1.91
C ASN A 475 20.66 -12.56 -3.09
N TYR A 476 19.79 -13.57 -3.02
CA TYR A 476 19.72 -14.67 -3.98
C TYR A 476 18.51 -14.61 -4.92
N GLN A 477 17.77 -13.50 -4.93
CA GLN A 477 16.66 -13.29 -5.87
C GLN A 477 17.19 -12.81 -7.22
N ARG A 478 16.60 -13.27 -8.33
CA ARG A 478 17.02 -12.96 -9.71
C ARG A 478 15.81 -12.85 -10.65
N ASP A 479 16.06 -12.24 -11.80
CA ASP A 479 15.21 -12.24 -12.99
C ASP A 479 13.88 -11.48 -12.78
N GLY A 480 12.76 -12.03 -13.26
CA GLY A 480 11.44 -11.40 -13.24
C GLY A 480 11.26 -10.32 -14.33
N PRO A 481 10.00 -10.00 -14.68
CA PRO A 481 9.69 -8.95 -15.67
C PRO A 481 10.23 -7.59 -15.22
N MET A 482 10.65 -6.77 -16.19
CA MET A 482 11.19 -5.42 -15.97
C MET A 482 12.30 -5.38 -14.91
N CYS A 483 13.29 -6.29 -14.99
CA CYS A 483 14.50 -6.19 -14.18
C CYS A 483 15.31 -4.95 -14.62
N MET A 484 15.35 -3.92 -13.78
CA MET A 484 15.80 -2.56 -14.11
C MET A 484 17.29 -2.32 -13.86
N PHE A 485 17.91 -3.11 -12.99
CA PHE A 485 19.33 -3.01 -12.67
C PHE A 485 20.14 -4.12 -13.36
N ASP A 486 21.37 -4.38 -12.91
CA ASP A 486 22.25 -5.41 -13.45
C ASP A 486 21.92 -6.85 -13.01
N ASN A 487 20.75 -7.06 -12.38
CA ASN A 487 20.32 -8.35 -11.81
C ASN A 487 21.34 -8.96 -10.83
N GLN A 488 22.14 -8.13 -10.13
CA GLN A 488 23.26 -8.55 -9.27
C GLN A 488 24.41 -9.24 -10.04
N GLY A 489 24.48 -9.06 -11.36
CA GLY A 489 25.57 -9.52 -12.22
C GLY A 489 25.83 -11.02 -12.16
N GLY A 490 27.11 -11.40 -12.20
CA GLY A 490 27.56 -12.80 -12.14
C GLY A 490 27.66 -13.39 -10.72
N ALA A 491 27.06 -12.77 -9.71
CA ALA A 491 27.14 -13.26 -8.33
C ALA A 491 26.42 -14.61 -8.18
N PRO A 492 26.99 -15.59 -7.43
CA PRO A 492 26.32 -16.86 -7.13
C PRO A 492 24.88 -16.65 -6.63
N ASN A 493 23.93 -17.39 -7.22
CA ASN A 493 22.50 -17.21 -6.99
C ASN A 493 21.88 -18.31 -6.11
N TYR A 494 22.70 -19.09 -5.39
CA TYR A 494 22.26 -20.12 -4.45
C TYR A 494 22.93 -19.97 -3.08
N TYR A 495 22.23 -20.40 -2.02
CA TYR A 495 22.70 -20.36 -0.63
C TYR A 495 22.40 -21.70 0.07
N PRO A 496 23.35 -22.26 0.85
CA PRO A 496 24.72 -21.77 1.06
C PRO A 496 25.62 -21.97 -0.16
N ASN A 497 26.74 -21.24 -0.25
CA ASN A 497 27.75 -21.39 -1.30
C ASN A 497 29.18 -21.20 -0.77
N SER A 498 30.19 -21.56 -1.57
CA SER A 498 31.61 -21.47 -1.20
C SER A 498 32.35 -20.36 -1.96
N PHE A 499 31.62 -19.39 -2.50
CA PHE A 499 32.14 -18.37 -3.42
C PHE A 499 31.95 -16.95 -2.88
N SER A 500 31.79 -16.81 -1.55
CA SER A 500 31.72 -15.52 -0.85
C SER A 500 30.58 -14.60 -1.32
N ALA A 501 29.45 -15.18 -1.76
CA ALA A 501 28.23 -14.41 -2.00
C ALA A 501 27.59 -13.97 -0.65
N PRO A 502 26.48 -13.20 -0.65
CA PRO A 502 25.91 -12.64 0.58
C PRO A 502 25.63 -13.66 1.70
N GLU A 503 26.04 -13.35 2.94
CA GLU A 503 25.89 -14.23 4.11
C GLU A 503 24.83 -13.72 5.09
N THR A 504 24.25 -14.62 5.89
CA THR A 504 23.34 -14.23 6.98
C THR A 504 24.09 -13.62 8.16
N GLN A 505 23.37 -12.83 8.97
CA GLN A 505 23.93 -12.08 10.09
C GLN A 505 23.15 -12.41 11.37
N PRO A 506 23.65 -13.32 12.24
CA PRO A 506 22.91 -13.83 13.40
C PRO A 506 22.42 -12.76 14.39
N GLN A 507 23.08 -11.61 14.48
CA GLN A 507 22.69 -10.49 15.33
C GLN A 507 21.35 -9.84 14.94
N PHE A 508 20.86 -10.10 13.73
CA PHE A 508 19.57 -9.63 13.22
C PHE A 508 18.45 -10.66 13.34
N LEU A 509 18.69 -11.80 14.00
CA LEU A 509 17.62 -12.75 14.29
C LEU A 509 16.50 -12.10 15.10
N GLU A 510 15.27 -12.50 14.78
CA GLU A 510 14.05 -12.07 15.45
C GLU A 510 14.00 -12.57 16.88
N THR A 511 13.25 -11.86 17.73
CA THR A 511 13.04 -12.30 19.11
C THR A 511 12.20 -13.56 19.19
N LYS A 512 12.72 -14.54 19.94
CA LYS A 512 12.00 -15.76 20.28
C LYS A 512 11.04 -15.48 21.43
N PHE A 513 9.80 -15.94 21.31
CA PHE A 513 8.82 -15.94 22.39
C PHE A 513 8.18 -17.32 22.49
N ARG A 514 7.75 -17.70 23.69
CA ARG A 514 7.09 -18.99 23.93
C ARG A 514 5.64 -18.91 23.47
N VAL A 515 5.17 -19.97 22.82
CA VAL A 515 3.78 -20.15 22.43
C VAL A 515 3.33 -21.50 22.98
N SER A 516 2.20 -21.55 23.67
CA SER A 516 1.60 -22.78 24.20
C SER A 516 0.09 -22.69 24.06
N ALA A 517 -0.46 -23.21 22.96
CA ALA A 517 -1.89 -23.22 22.67
C ALA A 517 -2.21 -24.28 21.61
N ASP A 518 -3.48 -24.69 21.55
CA ASP A 518 -4.01 -25.46 20.43
C ASP A 518 -3.99 -24.61 19.14
N VAL A 519 -3.63 -25.23 18.02
CA VAL A 519 -3.70 -24.59 16.70
C VAL A 519 -5.11 -24.76 16.16
N ALA A 520 -5.93 -23.71 16.28
CA ALA A 520 -7.33 -23.73 15.83
C ALA A 520 -7.82 -22.34 15.36
N ARG A 521 -9.01 -22.30 14.75
CA ARG A 521 -9.71 -21.05 14.45
C ARG A 521 -10.42 -20.54 15.70
N ILE A 522 -9.68 -19.84 16.56
CA ILE A 522 -10.23 -19.30 17.81
C ILE A 522 -11.16 -18.13 17.52
N ASN A 523 -12.44 -18.29 17.89
CA ASN A 523 -13.45 -17.25 17.75
C ASN A 523 -13.09 -16.03 18.61
N SER A 524 -13.35 -14.84 18.08
CA SER A 524 -13.15 -13.57 18.79
C SER A 524 -14.32 -12.61 18.57
N SER A 525 -15.49 -13.13 18.16
CA SER A 525 -16.68 -12.29 17.91
C SER A 525 -17.35 -11.81 19.19
N ASP A 526 -17.21 -12.58 20.27
CA ASP A 526 -17.80 -12.37 21.60
C ASP A 526 -16.88 -11.62 22.58
N ASP A 527 -15.63 -11.36 22.21
CA ASP A 527 -14.77 -10.37 22.87
C ASP A 527 -15.51 -9.01 22.98
N ASP A 528 -15.30 -8.28 24.08
CA ASP A 528 -16.03 -7.04 24.42
C ASP A 528 -16.11 -6.04 23.25
N ASN A 529 -17.32 -5.67 22.86
CA ASN A 529 -17.58 -4.81 21.70
C ASN A 529 -18.10 -3.40 22.05
N VAL A 530 -18.29 -3.09 23.33
CA VAL A 530 -19.08 -1.92 23.74
C VAL A 530 -18.40 -1.04 24.77
N THR A 531 -17.51 -1.58 25.62
CA THR A 531 -17.02 -0.84 26.79
C THR A 531 -16.20 0.39 26.39
N GLN A 532 -15.24 0.24 25.48
CA GLN A 532 -14.47 1.40 25.00
C GLN A 532 -15.29 2.35 24.13
N VAL A 533 -16.30 1.83 23.41
CA VAL A 533 -17.22 2.65 22.62
C VAL A 533 -18.07 3.54 23.54
N ARG A 534 -18.53 2.99 24.67
CA ARG A 534 -19.24 3.74 25.71
C ARG A 534 -18.35 4.81 26.31
N THR A 535 -17.08 4.51 26.59
CA THR A 535 -16.12 5.53 27.04
C THR A 535 -15.95 6.64 26.01
N PHE A 536 -15.81 6.31 24.73
CA PHE A 536 -15.71 7.32 23.67
C PHE A 536 -16.96 8.21 23.62
N TYR A 537 -18.14 7.61 23.60
CA TYR A 537 -19.42 8.34 23.56
C TYR A 537 -19.66 9.22 24.80
N THR A 538 -19.41 8.68 26.00
CA THR A 538 -19.79 9.36 27.27
C THR A 538 -18.72 10.29 27.81
N GLN A 539 -17.43 10.00 27.58
CA GLN A 539 -16.31 10.71 28.21
C GLN A 539 -15.40 11.46 27.24
N VAL A 540 -15.39 11.10 25.95
CA VAL A 540 -14.54 11.77 24.95
C VAL A 540 -15.33 12.80 24.16
N LEU A 541 -16.56 12.47 23.75
CA LEU A 541 -17.43 13.39 23.03
C LEU A 541 -18.19 14.31 23.98
N ASN A 542 -18.33 15.58 23.59
CA ASN A 542 -19.27 16.50 24.19
C ASN A 542 -20.69 16.32 23.61
N GLU A 543 -21.68 17.04 24.14
CA GLU A 543 -23.09 16.88 23.75
C GLU A 543 -23.37 17.24 22.29
N GLU A 544 -22.77 18.32 21.78
CA GLU A 544 -22.96 18.72 20.38
C GLU A 544 -22.34 17.69 19.42
N GLU A 545 -21.18 17.14 19.77
CA GLU A 545 -20.53 16.07 19.02
C GLU A 545 -21.35 14.78 19.04
N ARG A 546 -21.98 14.44 20.17
CA ARG A 546 -22.91 13.30 20.27
C ARG A 546 -24.15 13.49 19.39
N GLN A 547 -24.71 14.69 19.35
CA GLN A 547 -25.85 15.00 18.50
C GLN A 547 -25.48 14.85 17.02
N ARG A 548 -24.37 15.47 16.57
CA ARG A 548 -23.88 15.33 15.19
C ARG A 548 -23.55 13.89 14.84
N LEU A 549 -22.96 13.12 15.75
CA LEU A 549 -22.70 11.69 15.56
C LEU A 549 -23.99 10.91 15.23
N CYS A 550 -25.04 11.11 16.01
CA CYS A 550 -26.33 10.47 15.78
C CYS A 550 -26.98 10.90 14.45
N GLU A 551 -26.91 12.19 14.12
CA GLU A 551 -27.38 12.75 12.84
C GLU A 551 -26.64 12.17 11.65
N ASN A 552 -25.31 12.06 11.74
CA ASN A 552 -24.45 11.49 10.72
C ASN A 552 -24.78 10.00 10.50
N ILE A 553 -24.97 9.23 11.58
CA ILE A 553 -25.34 7.81 11.48
C ILE A 553 -26.73 7.66 10.86
N ALA A 554 -27.74 8.32 11.42
CA ALA A 554 -29.11 8.22 10.96
C ALA A 554 -29.26 8.70 9.50
N GLY A 555 -28.54 9.75 9.11
CA GLY A 555 -28.52 10.29 7.76
C GLY A 555 -28.04 9.29 6.70
N HIS A 556 -27.23 8.31 7.07
CA HIS A 556 -26.79 7.22 6.18
C HIS A 556 -27.59 5.92 6.38
N LEU A 557 -27.90 5.56 7.63
CA LEU A 557 -28.61 4.33 7.99
C LEU A 557 -30.07 4.32 7.54
N LYS A 558 -30.72 5.49 7.40
CA LYS A 558 -32.11 5.60 6.93
C LYS A 558 -32.37 4.93 5.58
N GLU A 559 -31.35 4.82 4.74
CA GLU A 559 -31.46 4.22 3.41
C GLU A 559 -31.44 2.68 3.47
N ALA A 560 -31.02 2.07 4.58
CA ALA A 560 -31.02 0.63 4.76
C ALA A 560 -32.42 0.09 5.10
N GLN A 561 -32.67 -1.20 4.86
CA GLN A 561 -33.93 -1.86 5.21
C GLN A 561 -34.21 -1.83 6.72
N LEU A 562 -35.49 -1.73 7.10
CA LEU A 562 -35.93 -1.57 8.49
C LEU A 562 -35.37 -2.63 9.46
N PHE A 563 -35.23 -3.89 9.02
CA PHE A 563 -34.66 -4.94 9.87
C PHE A 563 -33.17 -4.73 10.16
N ILE A 564 -32.44 -4.10 9.23
CA ILE A 564 -31.03 -3.72 9.40
C ILE A 564 -30.96 -2.53 10.34
N GLN A 565 -31.80 -1.51 10.12
CA GLN A 565 -31.92 -0.35 11.02
C GLN A 565 -32.17 -0.80 12.47
N LYS A 566 -33.16 -1.68 12.69
CA LYS A 566 -33.48 -2.25 14.01
C LYS A 566 -32.28 -2.94 14.66
N ARG A 567 -31.53 -3.75 13.90
CA ARG A 567 -30.35 -4.46 14.41
C ARG A 567 -29.22 -3.49 14.75
N ALA A 568 -28.95 -2.52 13.89
CA ALA A 568 -27.93 -1.50 14.13
C ALA A 568 -28.25 -0.67 15.38
N VAL A 569 -29.50 -0.18 15.52
CA VAL A 569 -29.95 0.55 16.71
C VAL A 569 -29.78 -0.28 17.98
N LYS A 570 -30.13 -1.58 17.94
CA LYS A 570 -29.91 -2.48 19.09
C LYS A 570 -28.43 -2.48 19.52
N ASN A 571 -27.51 -2.62 18.57
CA ASN A 571 -26.08 -2.60 18.86
C ASN A 571 -25.64 -1.26 19.49
N PHE A 572 -26.20 -0.12 19.04
CA PHE A 572 -25.93 1.18 19.66
C PHE A 572 -26.55 1.34 21.06
N MET A 573 -27.72 0.73 21.32
CA MET A 573 -28.30 0.67 22.66
C MET A 573 -27.43 -0.18 23.62
N ASP A 574 -26.83 -1.27 23.13
CA ASP A 574 -25.88 -2.08 23.91
C ASP A 574 -24.64 -1.27 24.33
N VAL A 575 -24.25 -0.26 23.51
CA VAL A 575 -23.22 0.73 23.87
C VAL A 575 -23.75 1.68 24.94
N HIS A 576 -24.85 2.39 24.67
CA HIS A 576 -25.50 3.29 25.63
C HIS A 576 -26.95 3.55 25.23
N GLN A 577 -27.87 3.58 26.20
CA GLN A 577 -29.31 3.74 25.93
C GLN A 577 -29.60 5.02 25.12
N ASP A 578 -29.03 6.16 25.52
CA ASP A 578 -29.24 7.44 24.83
C ASP A 578 -28.68 7.45 23.41
N TYR A 579 -27.58 6.72 23.18
CA TYR A 579 -26.95 6.66 21.86
C TYR A 579 -27.88 5.99 20.86
N GLY A 580 -28.38 4.80 21.20
CA GLY A 580 -29.36 4.10 20.37
C GLY A 580 -30.70 4.83 20.27
N SER A 581 -31.19 5.42 21.37
CA SER A 581 -32.49 6.13 21.37
C SER A 581 -32.47 7.40 20.52
N CYS A 582 -31.35 8.15 20.52
CA CYS A 582 -31.19 9.32 19.67
C CYS A 582 -31.21 8.95 18.18
N ILE A 583 -30.48 7.89 17.78
CA ILE A 583 -30.50 7.38 16.41
C ILE A 583 -31.90 6.90 16.01
N GLN A 584 -32.58 6.13 16.89
CA GLN A 584 -33.94 5.65 16.63
C GLN A 584 -34.91 6.79 16.36
N ALA A 585 -34.90 7.83 17.20
CA ALA A 585 -35.79 8.98 17.05
C ALA A 585 -35.56 9.73 15.72
N LEU A 586 -34.32 9.81 15.23
CA LEU A 586 -34.01 10.38 13.93
C LEU A 586 -34.48 9.49 12.77
N LEU A 587 -34.28 8.17 12.88
CA LEU A 587 -34.76 7.22 11.88
C LEU A 587 -36.28 7.20 11.77
N ASP A 588 -37.00 7.28 12.89
CA ASP A 588 -38.47 7.36 12.90
C ASP A 588 -38.96 8.57 12.09
N ARG A 589 -38.28 9.72 12.22
CA ARG A 589 -38.58 10.92 11.43
C ARG A 589 -38.31 10.70 9.93
N TYR A 590 -37.16 10.13 9.56
CA TYR A 590 -36.82 9.87 8.16
C TYR A 590 -37.77 8.85 7.51
N ASN A 591 -38.07 7.76 8.21
CA ASN A 591 -38.93 6.69 7.69
C ASN A 591 -40.38 7.15 7.49
N THR A 592 -40.86 8.10 8.31
CA THR A 592 -42.19 8.71 8.12
C THR A 592 -42.25 9.61 6.88
N GLN A 593 -41.12 10.14 6.43
CA GLN A 593 -41.01 11.06 5.28
C GLN A 593 -40.66 10.35 3.96
N ALA A 594 -40.30 9.06 4.01
CA ALA A 594 -39.89 8.30 2.83
C ALA A 594 -41.11 7.88 1.97
N GLY A 595 -41.08 8.17 0.67
CA GLY A 595 -42.10 7.69 -0.29
C GLY A 595 -41.88 6.24 -0.74
N GLU A 596 -42.92 5.56 -1.22
CA GLU A 596 -42.97 4.11 -1.50
C GLU A 596 -42.14 3.59 -2.71
N ASN A 597 -41.14 4.33 -3.21
CA ASN A 597 -40.43 3.98 -4.46
C ASN A 597 -38.92 3.74 -4.29
N VAL A 598 -38.50 2.87 -3.36
CA VAL A 598 -37.08 2.46 -3.25
C VAL A 598 -36.87 1.10 -3.90
N ILE A 599 -36.10 1.06 -5.00
CA ILE A 599 -35.69 -0.19 -5.65
C ILE A 599 -34.65 -0.89 -4.76
N ARG A 600 -34.95 -2.11 -4.30
CA ARG A 600 -34.06 -2.91 -3.44
C ARG A 600 -33.40 -4.02 -4.27
N THR A 601 -32.08 -4.11 -4.23
CA THR A 601 -31.32 -5.18 -4.93
C THR A 601 -31.39 -6.51 -4.17
N TYR A 602 -31.51 -6.47 -2.84
CA TYR A 602 -31.65 -7.64 -1.99
C TYR A 602 -33.02 -7.64 -1.32
N ALA A 603 -33.87 -8.62 -1.68
CA ALA A 603 -35.12 -8.89 -0.96
C ALA A 603 -34.92 -10.12 -0.04
N PRO A 604 -35.39 -10.09 1.21
CA PRO A 604 -35.42 -11.29 2.05
C PRO A 604 -36.25 -12.37 1.36
N THR A 605 -35.71 -13.58 1.20
CA THR A 605 -36.53 -14.73 0.79
C THR A 605 -37.47 -15.11 1.93
N ALA A 606 -38.69 -15.55 1.63
CA ALA A 606 -39.70 -15.91 2.64
C ALA A 606 -39.21 -16.94 3.68
N ALA A 607 -38.24 -17.80 3.31
CA ALA A 607 -37.60 -18.77 4.19
C ALA A 607 -36.65 -18.14 5.23
N SER A 608 -36.11 -16.94 4.97
CA SER A 608 -35.20 -16.24 5.88
C SER A 608 -35.91 -15.51 7.02
N LEU A 609 -37.19 -15.18 6.84
CA LEU A 609 -38.03 -14.52 7.85
C LEU A 609 -38.47 -15.52 8.92
N THR A 610 -38.89 -16.72 8.53
CA THR A 610 -39.34 -17.78 9.45
C THR A 610 -38.21 -18.41 10.28
N ALA A 611 -37.00 -18.50 9.74
CA ALA A 611 -35.83 -19.00 10.48
C ALA A 611 -35.29 -18.02 11.53
N ARG A 612 -35.59 -16.72 11.42
CA ARG A 612 -35.14 -15.69 12.38
C ARG A 612 -36.08 -15.50 13.56
N GLU A 613 -37.38 -15.74 13.38
CA GLU A 613 -38.35 -15.67 14.50
C GLU A 613 -38.21 -16.83 15.49
N SER A 614 -37.62 -17.97 15.10
CA SER A 614 -37.39 -19.12 15.98
C SER A 614 -36.09 -19.05 16.80
N LYS A 615 -35.27 -18.00 16.64
CA LYS A 615 -33.99 -17.82 17.34
C LYS A 615 -33.82 -16.45 18.02
N MET A 616 -34.87 -15.63 18.11
CA MET A 616 -34.89 -14.42 18.94
C MET A 616 -35.48 -14.69 20.32
#